data_AF-A0A931UZF5-F1
#
_entry.id   AF-A0A931UZF5-F1
#
_cell.length_a   1.000
_cell.length_b   1.000
_cell.length_c   1.000
_cell.angle_alpha   90.00
_cell.angle_beta   90.00
_cell.angle_gamma   90.00
#
_symmetry.space_group_name_H-M   'P 1'
#
loop_
_entity.id
_entity.type
_entity.pdbx_description
1 polymer ?
#
loop_
_entity_poly.entity_id
_entity_poly.type
_entity_poly.pdbx_seq_one_letter_code
_entity_poly.pdbx_strand_id
1 'polypeptide(L)'
;MDIGATTLLALAVALLACGGKTASDASDASVDASVDGAADVAVDGPHLDAPPGDLAACTGPGQCVLSMNGCCGPCGFPSLADFTAVNEKNVAAFRKMTCPNPELVDCPGCPTSIDKSLMSFCQAGKCAPIDLRTHPLSACTTDADCVLRTSECCECGGDAANPITINQASRAGYEKEVCKPGTGCPECMPSYPAIKPICDATTKHCVIPIRG
;
A
#
# COMPACT_ATOMS: atom_id res chain seq x y z
N MET A 1 -33.53 -10.41 38.13
CA MET A 1 -33.58 -8.97 38.44
C MET A 1 -32.48 -8.74 39.45
N ASP A 2 -31.32 -8.26 38.99
CA ASP A 2 -30.31 -7.70 39.88
C ASP A 2 -29.55 -6.62 39.14
N ILE A 3 -29.44 -5.49 39.81
CA ILE A 3 -29.04 -4.17 39.34
C ILE A 3 -27.62 -3.93 39.88
N GLY A 4 -26.64 -3.62 39.02
CA GLY A 4 -25.25 -3.52 39.50
C GLY A 4 -24.32 -2.61 38.71
N ALA A 5 -24.31 -1.33 39.12
CA ALA A 5 -23.16 -0.43 39.20
C ALA A 5 -22.40 -0.02 37.92
N THR A 6 -22.94 1.04 37.33
CA THR A 6 -22.26 2.06 36.53
C THR A 6 -21.00 2.58 37.24
N THR A 7 -19.81 2.44 36.64
CA THR A 7 -18.60 3.15 37.07
C THR A 7 -18.16 4.07 35.94
N LEU A 8 -18.50 5.36 36.07
CA LEU A 8 -17.93 6.45 35.29
C LEU A 8 -16.49 6.69 35.77
N LEU A 9 -15.52 6.59 34.87
CA LEU A 9 -14.20 7.20 35.06
C LEU A 9 -14.04 8.32 34.04
N ALA A 10 -14.33 9.54 34.48
CA ALA A 10 -13.99 10.75 33.77
C ALA A 10 -12.50 11.05 34.03
N LEU A 11 -11.66 10.92 33.00
CA LEU A 11 -10.29 11.41 33.04
C LEU A 11 -10.17 12.63 32.13
N ALA A 12 -10.27 13.80 32.74
CA ALA A 12 -9.92 15.08 32.14
C ALA A 12 -8.44 15.36 32.45
N VAL A 13 -7.59 15.50 31.42
CA VAL A 13 -6.23 16.03 31.58
C VAL A 13 -5.90 17.00 30.44
N ALA A 14 -5.89 18.27 30.85
CA ALA A 14 -5.12 19.44 30.45
C ALA A 14 -4.50 19.53 29.03
N LEU A 15 -5.00 20.53 28.30
CA LEU A 15 -4.33 21.27 27.24
C LEU A 15 -3.01 21.89 27.73
N LEU A 16 -1.89 21.59 27.07
CA LEU A 16 -0.75 22.51 26.99
C LEU A 16 -0.56 22.94 25.54
N ALA A 17 -0.92 24.20 25.28
CA ALA A 17 -0.57 24.94 24.09
C ALA A 17 0.90 25.39 24.18
N CYS A 18 1.68 25.12 23.13
CA CYS A 18 2.94 25.81 22.92
C CYS A 18 2.96 26.33 21.48
N GLY A 19 2.75 27.65 21.34
CA GLY A 19 2.89 28.37 20.08
C GLY A 19 4.37 28.58 19.76
N GLY A 20 4.78 28.20 18.56
CA GLY A 20 6.08 28.51 17.98
C GLY A 20 5.86 29.16 16.63
N LYS A 21 6.06 30.47 16.55
CA LYS A 21 6.02 31.29 15.33
C LYS A 21 7.47 31.54 14.92
N THR A 22 7.91 30.98 13.80
CA THR A 22 9.20 31.34 13.18
C THR A 22 8.94 31.96 11.83
N ALA A 23 9.54 33.15 11.67
CA ALA A 23 9.43 34.01 10.52
C ALA A 23 10.35 33.55 9.38
N SER A 24 10.04 34.12 8.22
CA SER A 24 10.68 34.07 6.90
C SER A 24 12.19 34.19 6.90
N ASP A 25 12.82 33.53 5.91
CA ASP A 25 13.89 34.16 5.14
C ASP A 25 13.80 33.73 3.67
N ALA A 26 13.67 34.73 2.81
CA ALA A 26 13.85 34.63 1.38
C ALA A 26 15.34 34.83 1.07
N SER A 27 15.89 34.06 0.15
CA SER A 27 17.18 34.37 -0.46
C SER A 27 17.14 33.92 -1.91
N ASP A 28 16.82 34.88 -2.78
CA ASP A 28 17.18 34.88 -4.18
C ASP A 28 18.71 34.86 -4.29
N ALA A 29 19.25 33.94 -5.10
CA ALA A 29 20.58 34.06 -5.68
C ALA A 29 20.58 33.36 -7.04
N SER A 30 20.32 34.16 -8.07
CA SER A 30 20.65 33.89 -9.46
C SER A 30 22.15 34.06 -9.66
N VAL A 31 22.83 33.02 -10.13
CA VAL A 31 24.16 33.11 -10.73
C VAL A 31 24.16 32.38 -12.07
N ASP A 32 24.09 33.19 -13.12
CA ASP A 32 24.50 32.82 -14.47
C ASP A 32 26.02 32.63 -14.51
N ALA A 33 26.47 31.47 -14.97
CA ALA A 33 27.85 31.26 -15.38
C ALA A 33 27.88 30.45 -16.67
N SER A 34 27.93 31.18 -17.79
CA SER A 34 28.32 30.66 -19.09
C SER A 34 29.79 30.24 -19.05
N VAL A 35 30.06 28.98 -19.38
CA VAL A 35 31.40 28.51 -19.74
C VAL A 35 31.32 27.80 -21.09
N ASP A 36 31.81 28.48 -22.12
CA ASP A 36 32.20 27.90 -23.39
C ASP A 36 33.55 27.17 -23.19
N GLY A 37 33.58 25.86 -23.45
CA GLY A 37 34.78 25.06 -23.25
C GLY A 37 34.72 23.69 -23.91
N ALA A 38 35.29 23.64 -25.12
CA ALA A 38 35.92 22.54 -25.86
C ALA A 38 35.51 21.07 -25.59
N ALA A 39 35.17 20.42 -26.70
CA ALA A 39 34.91 19.01 -26.91
C ALA A 39 35.96 18.05 -26.32
N ASP A 40 35.52 17.22 -25.38
CA ASP A 40 35.99 15.86 -25.18
C ASP A 40 34.79 14.93 -25.39
N VAL A 41 34.85 14.10 -26.45
CA VAL A 41 33.88 13.03 -26.69
C VAL A 41 34.17 11.93 -25.67
N ALA A 42 33.68 12.11 -24.45
CA ALA A 42 33.51 11.02 -23.53
C ALA A 42 32.49 10.08 -24.15
N VAL A 43 32.95 8.89 -24.53
CA VAL A 43 32.05 7.79 -24.84
C VAL A 43 31.37 7.46 -23.51
N ASP A 44 30.15 7.98 -23.32
CA ASP A 44 29.21 7.55 -22.30
C ASP A 44 28.93 6.06 -22.53
N GLY A 45 29.84 5.21 -22.06
CA GLY A 45 29.52 3.81 -21.78
C GLY A 45 28.32 3.81 -20.84
N PRO A 46 27.39 2.85 -20.95
CA PRO A 46 26.19 2.83 -20.12
C PRO A 46 26.64 2.88 -18.67
N HIS A 47 26.44 4.03 -18.03
CA HIS A 47 26.64 4.17 -16.60
C HIS A 47 25.63 3.21 -15.99
N LEU A 48 26.11 2.09 -15.47
CA LEU A 48 25.32 1.24 -14.62
C LEU A 48 25.19 2.04 -13.33
N ASP A 49 24.23 2.99 -13.33
CA ASP A 49 23.83 3.76 -12.17
C ASP A 49 23.75 2.78 -11.00
N ALA A 50 24.45 3.12 -9.91
CA ALA A 50 24.40 2.33 -8.69
C ALA A 50 22.94 1.96 -8.37
N PRO A 51 22.65 0.71 -7.94
CA PRO A 51 21.28 0.29 -7.70
C PRO A 51 20.58 1.33 -6.83
N PRO A 52 19.36 1.77 -7.21
CA PRO A 52 18.80 3.00 -6.69
C PRO A 52 18.41 2.83 -5.22
N GLY A 53 19.29 3.24 -4.30
CA GLY A 53 19.03 3.32 -2.87
C GLY A 53 18.34 2.10 -2.27
N ASP A 54 17.63 2.31 -1.15
CA ASP A 54 16.73 1.32 -0.59
C ASP A 54 15.43 1.29 -1.43
N LEU A 55 15.26 0.25 -2.25
CA LEU A 55 14.09 0.11 -3.15
C LEU A 55 12.75 0.10 -2.41
N ALA A 56 12.76 -0.28 -1.15
CA ALA A 56 11.58 -0.32 -0.29
C ALA A 56 11.38 0.97 0.50
N ALA A 57 12.28 1.96 0.42
CA ALA A 57 12.11 3.21 1.16
C ALA A 57 10.82 3.92 0.74
N CYS A 58 10.04 4.35 1.74
CA CYS A 58 8.81 5.09 1.54
C CYS A 58 8.71 6.21 2.57
N THR A 59 8.04 7.30 2.20
CA THR A 59 7.87 8.46 3.08
C THR A 59 6.46 8.56 3.65
N GLY A 60 5.55 7.71 3.19
CA GLY A 60 4.16 7.73 3.63
C GLY A 60 3.28 6.77 2.82
N PRO A 61 1.97 6.84 3.06
CA PRO A 61 1.00 5.91 2.51
C PRO A 61 0.82 6.04 1.00
N GLY A 62 0.25 4.99 0.39
CA GLY A 62 -0.02 4.92 -1.04
C GLY A 62 1.23 4.91 -1.94
N GLN A 63 2.43 4.73 -1.36
CA GLN A 63 3.70 4.66 -2.11
C GLN A 63 4.20 3.25 -2.32
N CYS A 64 3.62 2.25 -1.65
CA CYS A 64 4.12 0.89 -1.65
C CYS A 64 3.24 -0.01 -2.52
N VAL A 65 3.87 -0.85 -3.33
CA VAL A 65 3.20 -1.90 -4.11
C VAL A 65 3.93 -3.24 -3.95
N LEU A 66 3.21 -4.34 -4.15
CA LEU A 66 3.81 -5.66 -4.25
C LEU A 66 4.34 -5.90 -5.66
N SER A 67 5.60 -6.30 -5.75
CA SER A 67 6.23 -6.75 -6.99
C SER A 67 6.66 -8.21 -6.86
N MET A 68 6.56 -8.99 -7.93
CA MET A 68 6.87 -10.43 -7.89
C MET A 68 8.38 -10.68 -7.79
N ASN A 69 8.78 -11.70 -7.02
CA ASN A 69 10.18 -12.04 -6.73
C ASN A 69 10.92 -12.73 -7.89
N GLY A 70 10.27 -12.95 -9.02
CA GLY A 70 10.85 -13.63 -10.18
C GLY A 70 10.56 -12.93 -11.50
N CYS A 71 11.31 -13.31 -12.54
CA CYS A 71 11.01 -12.86 -13.89
C CYS A 71 9.64 -13.38 -14.35
N CYS A 72 9.38 -14.66 -14.15
CA CYS A 72 8.06 -15.22 -14.40
C CYS A 72 7.17 -14.99 -13.18
N GLY A 73 5.89 -14.72 -13.43
CA GLY A 73 4.90 -14.71 -12.36
C GLY A 73 4.73 -16.11 -11.77
N PRO A 74 4.38 -16.22 -10.48
CA PRO A 74 4.13 -17.51 -9.83
C PRO A 74 2.85 -18.13 -10.40
N CYS A 75 2.87 -19.44 -10.67
CA CYS A 75 1.68 -20.17 -11.11
C CYS A 75 0.71 -20.42 -9.94
N GLY A 76 -0.60 -20.37 -10.20
CA GLY A 76 -1.63 -20.69 -9.20
C GLY A 76 -1.99 -19.51 -8.29
N PHE A 77 -1.94 -19.75 -6.98
CA PHE A 77 -2.33 -18.80 -5.92
C PHE A 77 -1.09 -18.38 -5.13
N PRO A 78 -0.42 -17.28 -5.52
CA PRO A 78 0.76 -16.84 -4.83
C PRO A 78 0.46 -16.39 -3.40
N SER A 79 1.46 -16.59 -2.55
CA SER A 79 1.51 -16.14 -1.17
C SER A 79 2.33 -14.85 -1.05
N LEU A 80 2.36 -14.23 0.13
CA LEU A 80 3.25 -13.09 0.37
C LEU A 80 4.73 -13.38 0.12
N ALA A 81 5.18 -14.63 0.27
CA ALA A 81 6.57 -15.02 0.03
C ALA A 81 6.98 -14.90 -1.45
N ASP A 82 6.00 -14.85 -2.36
CA ASP A 82 6.23 -14.70 -3.80
C ASP A 82 6.39 -13.23 -4.22
N PHE A 83 6.22 -12.29 -3.28
CA PHE A 83 6.29 -10.86 -3.51
C PHE A 83 7.35 -10.17 -2.64
N THR A 84 7.82 -9.03 -3.13
CA THR A 84 8.58 -8.04 -2.39
C THR A 84 7.80 -6.74 -2.43
N ALA A 85 7.62 -6.12 -1.26
CA ALA A 85 7.05 -4.79 -1.17
C ALA A 85 8.11 -3.76 -1.59
N VAL A 86 7.80 -2.94 -2.59
CA VAL A 86 8.70 -1.92 -3.14
C VAL A 86 7.99 -0.59 -3.21
N ASN A 87 8.75 0.50 -3.23
CA ASN A 87 8.19 1.79 -3.59
C ASN A 87 7.72 1.74 -5.05
N GLU A 88 6.54 2.27 -5.36
CA GLU A 88 5.96 2.31 -6.71
C GLU A 88 6.92 2.91 -7.74
N LYS A 89 7.74 3.90 -7.34
CA LYS A 89 8.71 4.57 -8.21
C LYS A 89 9.88 3.65 -8.57
N ASN A 90 10.13 2.63 -7.75
CA ASN A 90 11.24 1.70 -7.87
C ASN A 90 10.84 0.38 -8.52
N VAL A 91 9.57 0.17 -8.90
CA VAL A 91 9.10 -1.09 -9.49
C VAL A 91 9.87 -1.45 -10.75
N ALA A 92 10.15 -0.48 -11.63
CA ALA A 92 10.91 -0.73 -12.86
C ALA A 92 12.36 -1.14 -12.57
N ALA A 93 13.01 -0.47 -11.60
CA ALA A 93 14.36 -0.81 -11.17
C ALA A 93 14.42 -2.19 -10.52
N PHE A 94 13.50 -2.48 -9.61
CA PHE A 94 13.34 -3.80 -9.01
C PHE A 94 13.12 -4.87 -10.08
N ARG A 95 12.23 -4.62 -11.05
CA ARG A 95 11.97 -5.55 -12.15
C ARG A 95 13.21 -5.82 -13.00
N LYS A 96 14.02 -4.81 -13.31
CA LYS A 96 15.29 -4.96 -14.03
C LYS A 96 16.31 -5.77 -13.23
N MET A 97 16.34 -5.65 -11.90
CA MET A 97 17.21 -6.45 -11.04
C MET A 97 16.75 -7.91 -10.97
N THR A 98 15.44 -8.13 -10.79
CA THR A 98 14.84 -9.46 -10.66
C THR A 98 14.76 -10.19 -12.00
N CYS A 99 14.68 -9.45 -13.11
CA CYS A 99 14.70 -9.97 -14.46
C CYS A 99 15.53 -9.08 -15.41
N PRO A 100 16.85 -9.28 -15.48
CA PRO A 100 17.73 -8.47 -16.32
C PRO A 100 17.49 -8.61 -17.83
N ASN A 101 17.11 -9.82 -18.29
CA ASN A 101 16.94 -10.15 -19.71
C ASN A 101 15.57 -10.80 -19.94
N PRO A 102 14.45 -10.05 -19.79
CA PRO A 102 13.10 -10.62 -19.89
C PRO A 102 12.80 -11.26 -21.24
N GLU A 103 13.43 -10.77 -22.32
CA GLU A 103 13.32 -11.30 -23.67
C GLU A 103 13.98 -12.69 -23.87
N LEU A 104 14.87 -13.09 -22.95
CA LEU A 104 15.53 -14.39 -22.98
C LEU A 104 14.85 -15.43 -22.08
N VAL A 105 13.80 -15.04 -21.36
CA VAL A 105 13.11 -15.92 -20.42
C VAL A 105 11.78 -16.37 -21.00
N ASP A 106 11.71 -17.65 -21.39
CA ASP A 106 10.45 -18.29 -21.75
C ASP A 106 9.66 -18.66 -20.49
N CYS A 107 8.70 -17.80 -20.12
CA CYS A 107 7.82 -18.08 -18.99
C CYS A 107 6.71 -19.07 -19.38
N PRO A 108 6.49 -20.15 -18.60
CA PRO A 108 5.39 -21.06 -18.87
C PRO A 108 4.06 -20.31 -18.73
N GLY A 109 3.18 -20.48 -19.72
CA GLY A 109 1.80 -20.01 -19.62
C GLY A 109 1.05 -20.82 -18.58
N CYS A 110 0.70 -20.20 -17.46
CA CYS A 110 -0.12 -20.82 -16.41
C CYS A 110 -1.15 -19.82 -15.89
N PRO A 111 -2.32 -20.28 -15.44
CA PRO A 111 -3.30 -19.41 -14.81
C PRO A 111 -2.75 -18.90 -13.48
N THR A 112 -2.80 -17.59 -13.29
CA THR A 112 -2.37 -16.91 -12.07
C THR A 112 -3.52 -16.06 -11.55
N SER A 113 -3.88 -16.25 -10.29
CA SER A 113 -4.87 -15.41 -9.62
C SER A 113 -4.21 -14.71 -8.44
N ILE A 114 -3.96 -13.41 -8.57
CA ILE A 114 -3.38 -12.62 -7.48
C ILE A 114 -4.50 -12.31 -6.50
N ASP A 115 -4.34 -12.80 -5.28
CA ASP A 115 -5.22 -12.49 -4.17
C ASP A 115 -5.06 -11.01 -3.79
N LYS A 116 -6.15 -10.24 -3.97
CA LYS A 116 -6.18 -8.80 -3.69
C LYS A 116 -6.05 -8.45 -2.20
N SER A 117 -6.20 -9.43 -1.31
CA SER A 117 -5.92 -9.25 0.12
C SER A 117 -4.44 -9.14 0.44
N LEU A 118 -3.56 -9.52 -0.50
CA LEU A 118 -2.12 -9.30 -0.41
C LEU A 118 -1.80 -7.88 -0.88
N MET A 119 -1.24 -7.07 -0.01
CA MET A 119 -0.94 -5.67 -0.27
C MET A 119 0.42 -5.27 0.32
N SER A 120 0.73 -3.99 0.29
CA SER A 120 1.89 -3.43 0.98
C SER A 120 1.61 -2.05 1.53
N PHE A 121 2.09 -1.78 2.75
CA PHE A 121 1.97 -0.48 3.42
C PHE A 121 3.33 0.11 3.74
N CYS A 122 3.37 1.42 3.94
CA CYS A 122 4.57 2.11 4.38
C CYS A 122 4.68 2.07 5.91
N GLN A 123 5.52 1.19 6.44
CA GLN A 123 5.72 0.99 7.87
C GLN A 123 7.15 1.36 8.27
N ALA A 124 7.29 2.29 9.21
CA ALA A 124 8.59 2.75 9.71
C ALA A 124 9.57 3.18 8.58
N GLY A 125 9.06 3.83 7.54
CA GLY A 125 9.85 4.32 6.40
C GLY A 125 10.21 3.25 5.36
N LYS A 126 9.65 2.04 5.46
CA LYS A 126 9.86 0.96 4.49
C LYS A 126 8.54 0.33 4.04
N CYS A 127 8.49 -0.11 2.80
CA CYS A 127 7.40 -0.89 2.27
C CYS A 127 7.42 -2.28 2.88
N ALA A 128 6.34 -2.65 3.56
CA ALA A 128 6.16 -3.95 4.18
C ALA A 128 5.02 -4.70 3.48
N PRO A 129 5.21 -5.97 3.10
CA PRO A 129 4.13 -6.81 2.59
C PRO A 129 3.14 -7.12 3.71
N ILE A 130 1.85 -7.05 3.41
CA ILE A 130 0.77 -7.31 4.37
C ILE A 130 -0.29 -8.23 3.75
N ASP A 131 -0.86 -9.10 4.59
CA ASP A 131 -2.02 -9.92 4.24
C ASP A 131 -3.20 -9.41 5.06
N LEU A 132 -4.16 -8.77 4.39
CA LEU A 132 -5.33 -8.20 5.05
C LEU A 132 -6.12 -9.23 5.83
N ARG A 133 -6.10 -10.52 5.48
CA ARG A 133 -6.86 -11.58 6.17
C ARG A 133 -6.32 -11.91 7.55
N THR A 134 -5.15 -11.38 7.90
CA THR A 134 -4.53 -11.51 9.24
C THR A 134 -4.16 -10.16 9.84
N HIS A 135 -4.42 -9.07 9.12
CA HIS A 135 -4.04 -7.72 9.54
C HIS A 135 -5.09 -7.12 10.48
N PRO A 136 -4.71 -6.30 11.48
CA PRO A 136 -5.66 -5.64 12.39
C PRO A 136 -6.78 -4.84 11.71
N LEU A 137 -6.57 -4.35 10.49
CA LEU A 137 -7.60 -3.62 9.71
C LEU A 137 -8.82 -4.47 9.37
N SER A 138 -8.69 -5.80 9.34
CA SER A 138 -9.81 -6.73 9.10
C SER A 138 -10.30 -7.42 10.36
N ALA A 139 -9.69 -7.17 11.53
CA ALA A 139 -10.08 -7.85 12.77
C ALA A 139 -11.56 -7.60 13.08
N CYS A 140 -12.32 -8.62 13.45
CA CYS A 140 -13.77 -8.54 13.62
C CYS A 140 -14.27 -9.39 14.79
N THR A 141 -15.48 -9.09 15.26
CA THR A 141 -16.19 -9.90 16.25
C THR A 141 -17.39 -10.60 15.63
N THR A 142 -18.09 -9.94 14.70
CA THR A 142 -19.29 -10.46 14.02
C THR A 142 -19.26 -10.16 12.52
N ASP A 143 -20.05 -10.90 11.74
CA ASP A 143 -20.19 -10.64 10.29
C ASP A 143 -20.61 -9.20 9.97
N ALA A 144 -21.36 -8.55 10.86
CA ALA A 144 -21.81 -7.17 10.68
C ALA A 144 -20.67 -6.15 10.73
N ASP A 145 -19.51 -6.53 11.29
CA ASP A 145 -18.33 -5.68 11.30
C ASP A 145 -17.63 -5.63 9.94
N CYS A 146 -17.93 -6.58 9.05
CA CYS A 146 -17.20 -6.76 7.80
C CYS A 146 -17.86 -6.07 6.62
N VAL A 147 -17.06 -5.35 5.84
CA VAL A 147 -17.52 -4.64 4.63
C VAL A 147 -16.61 -4.96 3.44
N LEU A 148 -17.20 -4.94 2.24
CA LEU A 148 -16.45 -5.01 0.99
C LEU A 148 -15.85 -3.66 0.64
N ARG A 149 -14.63 -3.68 0.10
CA ARG A 149 -13.88 -2.52 -0.38
C ARG A 149 -13.08 -2.89 -1.62
N THR A 150 -12.64 -1.90 -2.38
CA THR A 150 -11.61 -2.10 -3.40
C THR A 150 -10.22 -2.06 -2.76
N SER A 151 -9.23 -2.69 -3.41
CA SER A 151 -7.82 -2.63 -2.98
C SER A 151 -7.18 -1.25 -3.19
N GLU A 152 -7.81 -0.42 -4.01
CA GLU A 152 -7.32 0.91 -4.36
C GLU A 152 -7.75 1.96 -3.31
N CYS A 153 -7.10 3.13 -3.36
CA CYS A 153 -7.44 4.27 -2.51
C CYS A 153 -8.91 4.67 -2.60
N CYS A 154 -9.42 4.83 -3.82
CA CYS A 154 -10.81 5.21 -4.07
C CYS A 154 -11.65 3.99 -4.41
N GLU A 155 -12.85 3.92 -3.81
CA GLU A 155 -13.82 2.86 -4.12
C GLU A 155 -14.26 2.92 -5.60
N CYS A 156 -14.47 4.14 -6.11
CA CYS A 156 -14.80 4.32 -7.52
C CYS A 156 -13.56 4.48 -8.38
N GLY A 157 -13.53 3.67 -9.44
CA GLY A 157 -12.35 3.44 -10.26
C GLY A 157 -11.48 2.28 -9.79
N GLY A 158 -11.78 1.71 -8.62
CA GLY A 158 -11.13 0.49 -8.13
C GLY A 158 -11.73 -0.80 -8.71
N ASP A 159 -11.11 -1.92 -8.39
CA ASP A 159 -11.53 -3.25 -8.86
C ASP A 159 -12.65 -3.80 -7.97
N ALA A 160 -13.89 -3.36 -8.22
CA ALA A 160 -15.05 -3.86 -7.49
C ALA A 160 -15.42 -5.32 -7.83
N ALA A 161 -14.87 -5.89 -8.91
CA ALA A 161 -15.10 -7.29 -9.28
C ALA A 161 -14.29 -8.25 -8.39
N ASN A 162 -13.14 -7.79 -7.89
CA ASN A 162 -12.29 -8.52 -6.96
C ASN A 162 -12.12 -7.74 -5.65
N PRO A 163 -13.20 -7.58 -4.86
CA PRO A 163 -13.15 -6.79 -3.65
C PRO A 163 -12.28 -7.46 -2.58
N ILE A 164 -11.82 -6.66 -1.63
CA ILE A 164 -11.24 -7.07 -0.36
C ILE A 164 -12.27 -6.90 0.76
N THR A 165 -11.94 -7.41 1.94
CA THR A 165 -12.74 -7.27 3.15
C THR A 165 -11.95 -6.64 4.27
N ILE A 166 -12.56 -5.67 4.94
CA ILE A 166 -12.01 -5.01 6.13
C ILE A 166 -13.09 -4.83 7.19
N ASN A 167 -12.68 -4.47 8.41
CA ASN A 167 -13.61 -4.03 9.43
C ASN A 167 -14.14 -2.63 9.09
N GLN A 168 -15.44 -2.42 9.25
CA GLN A 168 -16.12 -1.14 9.00
C GLN A 168 -15.52 0.01 9.82
N ALA A 169 -15.18 -0.22 11.09
CA ALA A 169 -14.54 0.76 11.95
C ALA A 169 -13.11 1.11 11.50
N SER A 170 -12.46 0.21 10.74
CA SER A 170 -11.12 0.39 10.21
C SER A 170 -11.07 1.10 8.85
N ARG A 171 -12.21 1.48 8.25
CA ARG A 171 -12.26 2.12 6.91
C ARG A 171 -11.36 3.35 6.79
N ALA A 172 -11.46 4.27 7.76
CA ALA A 172 -10.63 5.48 7.77
C ALA A 172 -9.15 5.18 8.01
N GLY A 173 -8.82 4.11 8.74
CA GLY A 173 -7.45 3.64 8.92
C GLY A 173 -6.89 3.06 7.63
N TYR A 174 -7.65 2.19 6.97
CA TYR A 174 -7.28 1.60 5.68
C TYR A 174 -7.04 2.69 4.62
N GLU A 175 -7.95 3.66 4.49
CA GLU A 175 -7.80 4.78 3.54
C GLU A 175 -6.50 5.55 3.76
N LYS A 176 -6.12 5.78 5.03
CA LYS A 176 -4.85 6.41 5.36
C LYS A 176 -3.62 5.60 4.99
N GLU A 177 -3.72 4.28 4.79
CA GLU A 177 -2.60 3.44 4.37
C GLU A 177 -2.46 3.38 2.84
N VAL A 178 -3.60 3.36 2.12
CA VAL A 178 -3.61 3.16 0.66
C VAL A 178 -3.64 4.46 -0.14
N CYS A 179 -4.10 5.56 0.43
CA CYS A 179 -4.19 6.84 -0.26
C CYS A 179 -2.93 7.67 -0.10
N LYS A 180 -2.42 8.21 -1.20
CA LYS A 180 -1.38 9.25 -1.15
C LYS A 180 -1.96 10.52 -0.52
N PRO A 181 -1.18 11.29 0.26
CA PRO A 181 -1.63 12.57 0.79
C PRO A 181 -2.19 13.49 -0.31
N GLY A 182 -3.34 14.12 -0.04
CA GLY A 182 -4.02 15.00 -1.00
C GLY A 182 -4.83 14.28 -2.08
N THR A 183 -4.90 12.94 -2.07
CA THR A 183 -5.81 12.20 -2.95
C THR A 183 -7.25 12.40 -2.45
N GLY A 184 -8.07 13.06 -3.26
CA GLY A 184 -9.52 13.14 -3.03
C GLY A 184 -10.23 12.04 -3.79
N CYS A 185 -11.13 11.31 -3.11
CA CYS A 185 -12.02 10.36 -3.77
C CYS A 185 -13.38 11.01 -4.05
N PRO A 186 -13.93 10.85 -5.27
CA PRO A 186 -15.26 11.33 -5.56
C PRO A 186 -16.29 10.57 -4.73
N GLU A 187 -17.35 11.25 -4.31
CA GLU A 187 -18.52 10.56 -3.75
C GLU A 187 -19.10 9.61 -4.79
N CYS A 188 -19.36 8.38 -4.38
CA CYS A 188 -19.95 7.39 -5.25
C CYS A 188 -20.55 6.22 -4.47
N MET A 189 -21.25 5.35 -5.18
CA MET A 189 -21.84 4.13 -4.66
C MET A 189 -21.28 2.95 -5.45
N PRO A 190 -20.22 2.27 -4.97
CA PRO A 190 -19.66 1.12 -5.67
C PRO A 190 -20.69 0.00 -5.75
N SER A 191 -20.70 -0.72 -6.87
CA SER A 191 -21.48 -1.94 -7.05
C SER A 191 -20.58 -3.13 -6.90
N TYR A 192 -20.74 -3.87 -5.80
CA TYR A 192 -20.02 -5.12 -5.56
C TYR A 192 -20.86 -6.33 -6.02
N PRO A 193 -20.22 -7.47 -6.34
CA PRO A 193 -20.91 -8.73 -6.48
C PRO A 193 -21.79 -9.05 -5.26
N ALA A 194 -22.85 -9.84 -5.47
CA ALA A 194 -23.74 -10.30 -4.39
C ALA A 194 -23.06 -11.36 -3.51
N ILE A 195 -22.04 -10.92 -2.77
CA ILE A 195 -21.21 -11.68 -1.85
C ILE A 195 -21.30 -10.98 -0.51
N LYS A 196 -21.54 -11.75 0.55
CA LYS A 196 -21.60 -11.24 1.92
C LYS A 196 -20.27 -11.56 2.60
N PRO A 197 -19.49 -10.56 3.05
CA PRO A 197 -18.30 -10.82 3.83
C PRO A 197 -18.69 -11.38 5.21
N ILE A 198 -17.84 -12.21 5.78
CA ILE A 198 -18.07 -12.84 7.09
C ILE A 198 -16.89 -12.58 8.01
N CYS A 199 -17.17 -12.66 9.31
CA CYS A 199 -16.11 -12.72 10.31
C CYS A 199 -15.71 -14.17 10.52
N ASP A 200 -14.51 -14.54 10.06
CA ASP A 200 -14.04 -15.91 10.21
C ASP A 200 -13.86 -16.25 11.70
N ALA A 201 -14.52 -17.34 12.13
CA ALA A 201 -14.60 -17.68 13.54
C ALA A 201 -13.24 -18.07 14.16
N THR A 202 -12.30 -18.54 13.34
CA THR A 202 -11.00 -19.06 13.76
C THR A 202 -9.96 -17.96 13.82
N THR A 203 -9.83 -17.20 12.73
CA THR A 203 -8.84 -16.14 12.57
C THR A 203 -9.28 -14.83 13.22
N LYS A 204 -10.60 -14.62 13.42
CA LYS A 204 -11.18 -13.34 13.87
C LYS A 204 -10.90 -12.19 12.91
N HIS A 205 -10.86 -12.49 11.61
CA HIS A 205 -10.67 -11.51 10.55
C HIS A 205 -11.78 -11.59 9.50
N CYS A 206 -12.07 -10.45 8.89
CA CYS A 206 -13.04 -10.35 7.80
C CYS A 206 -12.50 -11.03 6.55
N VAL A 207 -13.29 -11.96 6.00
CA VAL A 207 -12.95 -12.70 4.79
C VAL A 207 -14.12 -12.75 3.82
N ILE A 208 -13.81 -12.99 2.55
CA ILE A 208 -14.80 -13.40 1.56
C ILE A 208 -14.97 -14.92 1.69
N PRO A 209 -16.19 -15.43 1.96
CA PRO A 209 -16.40 -16.86 2.04
C PRO A 209 -16.15 -17.51 0.67
N ILE A 210 -15.26 -18.49 0.63
CA ILE A 210 -15.08 -19.33 -0.56
C ILE A 210 -16.38 -20.10 -0.75
N ARG A 211 -17.03 -19.94 -1.90
CA ARG A 211 -18.17 -20.79 -2.27
C ARG A 211 -17.62 -22.20 -2.47
N GLY A 212 -17.85 -23.07 -1.50
CA GLY A 212 -17.64 -24.51 -1.63
C GLY A 212 -18.62 -25.15 -2.60
#